data_AF-A0A8D1YYX8-F1
#
_entry.id   AF-A0A8D1YYX8-F1
#
_cell.length_a   1.000
_cell.length_b   1.000
_cell.length_c   1.000
_cell.angle_alpha   90.00
_cell.angle_beta   90.00
_cell.angle_gamma   90.00
#
_symmetry.space_group_name_H-M   'P 1'
#
loop_
_entity.id
_entity.type
_entity.pdbx_description
1 polymer ?
#
loop_
_entity_poly.entity_id
_entity_poly.type
_entity_poly.pdbx_seq_one_letter_code
_entity_poly.pdbx_strand_id
1 'polypeptide(L)'
;IFSALEIFQNEFTCSLCDKYFIDPVTLGCGHSFCMPCLCLSWEEEAQHPPRCPVCKEKSHQMNLKTNIVLMTRIFLARRTGPYDLPSPEEQTCETHMKPKNFYCEVTKDVLCLPCSKTKEHVAHLHCSIEWTAEEYRQKLLKQMRCLWVKIQQNERNLHRETSKIRNWEDYVTLRKTTIIAEYWNICQFIDQKEKRYLQRLDEESKEIFQQLQESQYNMDLMGNLLRGLYEELKDLCHKPDINCFLPGRSEKLQLHVPQPIVPQLSSWPIAGLMDWLHQFQVYFASDKETVTRHVPVFEDLQRWLSGPDRPGVDNTPTRLKYFLAWGAESFTSGQHYWEVNVAGCCNWAIGLCNDSWAKKNDMALESEGIFLLFCIQENQQCSLFTSSPLTPQYVQRPLGQVGVFLDYEAGLVSFIDVATSSLICSFLSCSFSSALKAFLCSGHP
;
A
#
# COMPACT_ATOMS: atom_id res chain seq x y z
N ILE A 1 25.21 49.07 64.37
CA ILE A 1 26.18 49.85 63.56
C ILE A 1 27.14 48.82 63.01
N PHE A 2 26.99 48.47 61.73
CA PHE A 2 27.93 47.56 61.08
C PHE A 2 29.32 48.22 61.09
N SER A 3 30.36 47.46 61.40
CA SER A 3 31.73 47.94 61.27
C SER A 3 32.00 48.34 59.81
N ALA A 4 32.92 49.27 59.56
CA ALA A 4 33.29 49.67 58.19
C ALA A 4 33.74 48.47 57.32
N LEU A 5 34.18 47.37 57.95
CA LEU A 5 34.55 46.11 57.32
C LEU A 5 33.32 45.28 56.87
N GLU A 6 32.24 45.26 57.66
CA GLU A 6 30.99 44.56 57.31
C GLU A 6 30.22 45.27 56.18
N ILE A 7 30.28 46.60 56.12
CA ILE A 7 29.72 47.39 55.01
C ILE A 7 30.47 47.09 53.71
N PHE A 8 31.80 47.01 53.77
CA PHE A 8 32.65 46.68 52.62
C PHE A 8 32.43 45.25 52.10
N GLN A 9 32.05 44.31 52.97
CA GLN A 9 31.81 42.91 52.61
C GLN A 9 30.46 42.69 51.91
N ASN A 10 29.40 43.37 52.37
CA ASN A 10 28.06 43.26 51.77
C ASN A 10 27.98 43.82 50.33
N GLU A 11 28.92 44.68 49.93
CA GLU A 11 28.96 45.23 48.56
C GLU A 11 29.45 44.22 47.50
N PHE A 12 30.04 43.09 47.92
CA PHE A 12 30.67 42.12 47.01
C PHE A 12 30.08 40.71 47.07
N THR A 13 29.04 40.49 47.87
CA THR A 13 28.38 39.19 48.04
C THR A 13 27.10 39.10 47.21
N CYS A 14 26.85 37.91 46.65
CA CYS A 14 25.62 37.62 45.95
C CYS A 14 24.54 37.20 46.91
N SER A 15 23.38 37.87 46.87
CA SER A 15 22.23 37.57 47.73
C SER A 15 21.53 36.23 47.49
N LEU A 16 21.99 35.43 46.52
CA LEU A 16 21.46 34.09 46.22
C LEU A 16 22.34 32.97 46.78
N CYS A 17 23.64 33.23 46.95
CA CYS A 17 24.59 32.21 47.42
C CYS A 17 25.44 32.66 48.60
N ASP A 18 25.23 33.89 49.09
CA ASP A 18 25.92 34.56 50.21
C ASP A 18 27.44 34.51 50.14
N LYS A 19 27.97 34.44 48.90
CA LYS A 19 29.41 34.35 48.58
C LYS A 19 29.81 35.47 47.63
N TYR A 20 31.11 35.75 47.52
CA TYR A 20 31.64 36.70 46.54
C TYR A 20 31.12 36.41 45.13
N PHE A 21 30.77 37.46 44.37
CA PHE A 21 30.19 37.23 43.05
C PHE A 21 31.11 36.39 42.13
N ILE A 22 30.47 35.46 41.42
CA ILE A 22 31.05 34.67 40.33
C ILE A 22 30.43 35.21 39.05
N ASP A 23 31.26 35.82 38.20
CA ASP A 23 30.81 36.46 36.94
C ASP A 23 29.62 37.41 37.20
N PRO A 24 29.84 38.51 37.96
CA PRO A 24 28.76 39.36 38.43
C PRO A 24 27.98 39.97 37.27
N VAL A 25 26.66 39.96 37.34
CA VAL A 25 25.76 40.61 36.38
C VAL A 25 24.82 41.54 37.11
N THR A 26 24.59 42.72 36.55
CA THR A 26 23.70 43.74 37.12
C THR A 26 22.46 43.87 36.25
N LEU A 27 21.28 43.71 36.86
CA LEU A 27 20.00 43.88 36.20
C LEU A 27 19.64 45.36 36.04
N GLY A 28 18.66 45.67 35.17
CA GLY A 28 18.17 47.04 34.98
C GLY A 28 17.66 47.72 36.25
N CYS A 29 17.20 46.93 37.23
CA CYS A 29 16.78 47.42 38.55
C CYS A 29 17.94 47.71 39.52
N GLY A 30 19.20 47.56 39.08
CA GLY A 30 20.41 47.84 39.86
C GLY A 30 20.91 46.69 40.75
N HIS A 31 20.11 45.64 40.96
CA HIS A 31 20.54 44.46 41.73
C HIS A 31 21.58 43.63 40.95
N SER A 32 22.62 43.18 41.66
CA SER A 32 23.69 42.36 41.09
C SER A 32 23.66 40.93 41.64
N PHE A 33 23.98 39.96 40.78
CA PHE A 33 23.96 38.53 41.10
C PHE A 33 25.15 37.81 40.46
N CYS A 34 25.50 36.64 40.97
CA CYS A 34 26.33 35.70 40.21
C CYS A 34 25.56 35.29 38.96
N MET A 35 26.18 35.35 37.78
CA MET A 35 25.55 34.87 36.54
C MET A 35 24.99 33.44 36.70
N PRO A 36 25.73 32.45 37.23
CA PRO A 36 25.21 31.10 37.45
C PRO A 36 23.98 31.04 38.39
N CYS A 37 24.00 31.79 39.50
CA CYS A 37 22.90 31.77 40.47
C CYS A 37 21.62 32.37 39.88
N LEU A 38 21.77 33.45 39.12
CA LEU A 38 20.65 34.09 38.45
C LEU A 38 20.06 33.19 37.36
N CYS A 39 20.91 32.51 36.58
CA CYS A 39 20.51 31.52 35.58
C CYS A 39 19.65 30.40 36.18
N LEU A 40 20.13 29.74 37.23
CA LEU A 40 19.42 28.63 37.89
C LEU A 40 18.12 29.12 38.54
N SER A 41 18.13 30.30 39.18
CA SER A 41 16.92 30.89 39.77
C SER A 41 15.84 31.16 38.72
N TRP A 42 16.21 31.64 37.53
CA TRP A 42 15.25 31.87 36.44
C TRP A 42 14.70 30.58 35.82
N GLU A 43 15.48 29.49 35.83
CA GLU A 43 15.05 28.16 35.37
C GLU A 43 14.03 27.55 36.35
N GLU A 44 14.30 27.59 37.65
CA GLU A 44 13.41 27.03 38.68
C GLU A 44 12.06 27.76 38.78
N GLU A 45 12.06 29.09 38.67
CA GLU A 45 10.82 29.87 38.81
C GLU A 45 9.91 29.76 37.57
N ALA A 46 10.41 29.31 36.41
CA ALA A 46 9.68 29.17 35.13
C ALA A 46 8.85 30.40 34.69
N GLN A 47 9.18 31.60 35.18
CA GLN A 47 8.44 32.83 34.92
C GLN A 47 8.91 33.53 33.65
N HIS A 48 7.96 33.84 32.76
CA HIS A 48 8.20 34.63 31.54
C HIS A 48 7.35 35.91 31.53
N PRO A 49 7.97 37.12 31.44
CA PRO A 49 9.41 37.40 31.41
C PRO A 49 10.10 37.17 32.77
N PRO A 50 11.43 36.91 32.79
CA PRO A 50 12.18 36.68 34.02
C PRO A 50 12.13 37.90 34.94
N ARG A 51 12.22 37.68 36.25
CA ARG A 51 12.12 38.74 37.26
C ARG A 51 13.36 38.81 38.14
N CYS A 52 13.63 39.98 38.72
CA CYS A 52 14.68 40.12 39.72
C CYS A 52 14.33 39.29 40.97
N PRO A 53 15.22 38.41 41.46
CA PRO A 53 14.94 37.62 42.66
C PRO A 53 14.65 38.44 43.92
N VAL A 54 15.21 39.66 44.00
CA VAL A 54 15.09 40.56 45.16
C VAL A 54 13.86 41.47 45.06
N CYS A 55 13.79 42.35 44.06
CA CYS A 55 12.72 43.34 43.94
C CYS A 55 11.52 42.89 43.09
N LYS A 56 11.59 41.70 42.48
CA LYS A 56 10.55 41.13 41.60
C LYS A 56 10.19 41.98 40.37
N GLU A 57 10.99 43.00 40.05
CA GLU A 57 10.86 43.79 38.83
C GLU A 57 11.15 42.93 37.58
N LYS A 58 10.39 43.14 36.51
CA LYS A 58 10.55 42.39 35.25
C LYS A 58 11.88 42.75 34.59
N SER A 59 12.67 41.74 34.27
CA SER A 59 13.89 41.90 33.48
C SER A 59 13.57 41.78 32.00
N HIS A 60 13.88 42.82 31.24
CA HIS A 60 13.80 42.81 29.77
C HIS A 60 15.12 42.40 29.11
N GLN A 61 16.19 42.20 29.89
CA GLN A 61 17.51 41.87 29.39
C GLN A 61 17.78 40.36 29.54
N MET A 62 17.74 39.63 28.43
CA MET A 62 18.10 38.21 28.39
C MET A 62 19.58 37.97 28.10
N ASN A 63 20.26 38.94 27.47
CA ASN A 63 21.69 38.90 27.20
C ASN A 63 22.44 39.58 28.36
N LEU A 64 22.67 38.82 29.42
CA LEU A 64 23.39 39.29 30.59
C LEU A 64 24.87 39.46 30.26
N LYS A 65 25.41 40.62 30.65
CA LYS A 65 26.82 40.96 30.46
C LYS A 65 27.47 41.09 31.82
N THR A 66 28.67 40.55 31.95
CA THR A 66 29.48 40.69 33.15
C THR A 66 29.69 42.17 33.47
N ASN A 67 29.42 42.56 34.71
CA ASN A 67 29.81 43.84 35.26
C ASN A 67 31.32 43.82 35.54
N ILE A 68 32.10 44.26 34.55
CA ILE A 68 33.57 44.23 34.58
C ILE A 68 34.13 45.05 35.76
N VAL A 69 33.47 46.16 36.11
CA VAL A 69 33.89 47.03 37.23
C VAL A 69 33.72 46.28 38.55
N LEU A 70 32.55 45.67 38.77
CA LEU A 70 32.27 44.88 39.97
C LEU A 70 33.19 43.65 40.04
N MET A 71 33.42 42.96 38.91
CA MET A 71 34.35 41.83 38.84
C MET A 71 35.76 42.25 39.24
N THR A 72 36.28 43.36 38.70
CA THR A 72 37.61 43.88 39.00
C THR A 72 37.75 44.23 40.49
N ARG A 73 36.73 44.86 41.08
CA ARG A 73 36.71 45.18 42.50
C ARG A 73 36.70 43.94 43.39
N ILE A 74 35.96 42.89 43.01
CA ILE A 74 35.94 41.61 43.72
C ILE A 74 37.28 40.91 43.63
N PHE A 75 37.94 40.96 42.47
CA PHE A 75 39.30 40.43 42.33
C PHE A 75 40.26 41.10 43.32
N LEU A 76 40.19 42.42 43.46
CA LEU A 76 40.99 43.16 44.46
C LEU A 76 40.56 42.82 45.89
N ALA A 77 39.26 42.76 46.16
CA ALA A 77 38.72 42.44 47.49
C ALA A 77 39.12 41.04 47.96
N ARG A 78 39.20 40.05 47.05
CA ARG A 78 39.72 38.70 47.36
C ARG A 78 41.20 38.69 47.74
N ARG A 79 41.97 39.71 47.36
CA ARG A 79 43.41 39.84 47.71
C ARG A 79 43.64 40.55 49.04
N THR A 80 42.68 41.38 49.47
CA THR A 80 42.80 42.20 50.68
C THR A 80 41.85 41.76 51.79
N GLY A 81 40.92 40.85 51.51
CA GLY A 81 39.86 40.42 52.42
C GLY A 81 40.32 39.34 53.42
N PRO A 82 39.82 39.35 54.67
CA PRO A 82 40.19 38.36 55.70
C PRO A 82 39.38 37.05 55.66
N TYR A 83 38.57 36.78 54.63
CA TYR A 83 37.71 35.58 54.58
C TYR A 83 38.42 34.37 53.93
N ASP A 84 38.35 33.22 54.61
CA ASP A 84 38.90 31.92 54.25
C ASP A 84 40.39 31.92 53.86
N LEU A 85 41.17 32.70 54.61
CA LEU A 85 42.61 32.51 54.63
C LEU A 85 42.88 31.10 55.23
N PRO A 86 43.53 30.17 54.50
CA PRO A 86 44.03 28.93 55.10
C PRO A 86 44.78 29.23 56.40
N SER A 87 44.81 28.30 57.35
CA SER A 87 45.38 28.58 58.67
C SER A 87 46.80 29.19 58.56
N PRO A 88 47.28 29.98 59.54
CA PRO A 88 48.64 30.55 59.47
C PRO A 88 49.72 29.48 59.22
N GLU A 89 49.48 28.25 59.65
CA GLU A 89 50.31 27.06 59.45
C GLU A 89 50.29 26.59 57.98
N GLU A 90 49.15 26.67 57.30
CA GLU A 90 49.01 26.32 55.87
C GLU A 90 49.68 27.36 54.96
N GLN A 91 49.63 28.64 55.34
CA GLN A 91 50.15 29.77 54.55
C GLN A 91 51.64 30.03 54.72
N THR A 92 52.25 29.51 55.79
CA THR A 92 53.68 29.69 56.06
C THR A 92 54.45 28.43 55.73
N CYS A 93 55.63 28.58 55.15
CA CYS A 93 56.53 27.48 54.91
C CYS A 93 57.13 27.03 56.24
N GLU A 94 56.89 25.78 56.63
CA GLU A 94 57.40 25.18 57.87
C GLU A 94 58.92 25.29 58.00
N THR A 95 59.66 25.24 56.89
CA THR A 95 61.14 25.31 56.89
C THR A 95 61.66 26.74 56.98
N HIS A 96 60.98 27.70 56.35
CA HIS A 96 61.51 29.07 56.16
C HIS A 96 60.75 30.14 56.93
N MET A 97 59.62 29.79 57.56
CA MET A 97 58.69 30.69 58.25
C MET A 97 58.30 31.90 57.38
N LYS A 98 58.19 31.68 56.07
CA LYS A 98 57.85 32.69 55.05
C LYS A 98 56.55 32.33 54.36
N PRO A 99 55.77 33.32 53.90
CA PRO A 99 54.52 33.07 53.20
C PRO A 99 54.77 32.28 51.91
N LYS A 100 53.94 31.26 51.69
CA LYS A 100 53.88 30.49 50.45
C LYS A 100 53.04 31.30 49.45
N ASN A 101 53.69 31.95 48.49
CA ASN A 101 53.04 32.85 47.51
C ASN A 101 53.14 32.34 46.07
N PHE A 102 53.93 31.28 45.85
CA PHE A 102 54.22 30.75 44.52
C PHE A 102 53.56 29.39 44.33
N TYR A 103 53.05 29.11 43.14
CA TYR A 103 52.50 27.84 42.73
C TYR A 103 53.44 27.21 41.69
N CYS A 104 53.82 25.96 41.90
CA CYS A 104 54.62 25.18 40.96
C CYS A 104 53.69 24.41 40.02
N GLU A 105 53.73 24.72 38.72
CA GLU A 105 52.84 24.09 37.75
C GLU A 105 53.12 22.60 37.54
N VAL A 106 54.38 22.18 37.76
CA VAL A 106 54.86 20.80 37.54
C VAL A 106 54.47 19.90 38.71
N THR A 107 54.79 20.32 39.94
CA THR A 107 54.56 19.49 41.15
C THR A 107 53.20 19.74 41.79
N LYS A 108 52.49 20.80 41.37
CA LYS A 108 51.18 21.24 41.91
C LYS A 108 51.22 21.73 43.36
N ASP A 109 52.42 22.04 43.86
CA ASP A 109 52.64 22.53 45.23
C ASP A 109 52.66 24.05 45.35
N VAL A 110 52.44 24.51 46.59
CA VAL A 110 52.52 25.92 46.98
C VAL A 110 53.83 26.18 47.74
N LEU A 111 54.65 27.10 47.22
CA LEU A 111 56.03 27.34 47.66
C LEU A 111 56.21 28.75 48.21
N CYS A 112 57.12 28.89 49.18
CA CYS A 112 57.69 30.19 49.57
C CYS A 112 58.89 30.55 48.66
N LEU A 113 59.34 31.80 48.71
CA LEU A 113 60.42 32.29 47.83
C LEU A 113 61.76 31.51 47.97
N PRO A 114 62.18 31.06 49.16
CA PRO A 114 63.33 30.16 49.26
C PRO A 114 63.10 28.78 48.64
N CYS A 115 61.93 28.15 48.88
CA CYS A 115 61.61 26.83 48.33
C CYS A 115 61.55 26.83 46.80
N SER A 116 61.12 27.93 46.17
CA SER A 116 61.10 28.04 44.71
C SER A 116 62.51 28.13 44.08
N LYS A 117 63.55 28.37 44.88
CA LYS A 117 64.94 28.48 44.44
C LYS A 117 65.79 27.24 44.77
N THR A 118 65.20 26.19 45.35
CA THR A 118 65.93 24.95 45.62
C THR A 118 66.27 24.24 44.31
N LYS A 119 67.27 23.35 44.32
CA LYS A 119 67.65 22.56 43.13
C LYS A 119 66.48 21.78 42.53
N GLU A 120 65.51 21.40 43.35
CA GLU A 120 64.30 20.68 42.96
C GLU A 120 63.32 21.53 42.15
N HIS A 121 63.18 22.82 42.49
CA HIS A 121 62.19 23.71 41.88
C HIS A 121 62.79 24.75 40.93
N VAL A 122 64.10 25.00 40.95
CA VAL A 122 64.74 26.09 40.19
C VAL A 122 64.51 26.02 38.68
N ALA A 123 64.28 24.82 38.14
CA ALA A 123 63.98 24.60 36.73
C ALA A 123 62.48 24.64 36.38
N HIS A 124 61.58 24.73 37.38
CA HIS A 124 60.13 24.78 37.18
C HIS A 124 59.62 26.20 36.99
N LEU A 125 58.52 26.32 36.23
CA LEU A 125 57.78 27.57 36.14
C LEU A 125 56.97 27.78 37.43
N HIS A 126 57.14 28.96 38.02
CA HIS A 126 56.41 29.39 39.21
C HIS A 126 55.54 30.59 38.90
N CYS A 127 54.28 30.50 39.26
CA CYS A 127 53.30 31.58 39.12
C CYS A 127 52.84 32.03 40.51
N SER A 128 52.28 33.23 40.63
CA SER A 128 51.57 33.58 41.87
C SER A 128 50.36 32.67 42.06
N ILE A 129 50.06 32.29 43.30
CA ILE A 129 48.84 31.54 43.64
C ILE A 129 47.60 32.31 43.19
N GLU A 130 47.60 33.63 43.36
CA GLU A 130 46.50 34.50 42.97
C GLU A 130 46.25 34.43 41.46
N TRP A 131 47.34 34.47 40.68
CA TRP A 131 47.30 34.38 39.21
C TRP A 131 46.78 33.02 38.76
N THR A 132 47.33 31.94 39.32
CA THR A 132 46.94 30.56 38.98
C THR A 132 45.48 30.29 39.34
N ALA A 133 45.05 30.73 40.53
CA ALA A 133 43.67 30.55 40.97
C ALA A 133 42.69 31.34 40.09
N GLU A 134 43.07 32.52 39.61
CA GLU A 134 42.24 33.28 38.68
C GLU A 134 42.16 32.62 37.30
N GLU A 135 43.27 32.10 36.76
CA GLU A 135 43.25 31.35 35.50
C GLU A 135 42.32 30.12 35.59
N TYR A 136 42.38 29.39 36.71
CA TYR A 136 41.50 28.25 36.94
C TYR A 136 40.02 28.67 37.05
N ARG A 137 39.73 29.78 37.75
CA ARG A 137 38.37 30.35 37.80
C ARG A 137 37.87 30.74 36.41
N GLN A 138 38.70 31.32 35.55
CA GLN A 138 38.33 31.64 34.17
C GLN A 138 38.02 30.38 33.34
N LYS A 139 38.78 29.29 33.52
CA LYS A 139 38.49 27.98 32.90
C LYS A 139 37.14 27.44 33.36
N LEU A 140 36.86 27.48 34.66
CA LEU A 140 35.57 27.07 35.23
C LEU A 140 34.42 27.92 34.67
N LEU A 141 34.56 29.25 34.63
CA LEU A 141 33.56 30.14 34.04
C LEU A 141 33.27 29.82 32.57
N LYS A 142 34.30 29.51 31.79
CA LYS A 142 34.14 29.08 30.39
C LYS A 142 33.34 27.77 30.28
N GLN A 143 33.63 26.79 31.15
CA GLN A 143 32.87 25.54 31.19
C GLN A 143 31.41 25.76 31.60
N MET A 144 31.16 26.58 32.63
CA MET A 144 29.82 26.92 33.09
C MET A 144 29.01 27.60 31.98
N ARG A 145 29.61 28.56 31.24
CA ARG A 145 28.97 29.18 30.07
C ARG A 145 28.63 28.16 28.98
N CYS A 146 29.53 27.22 28.70
CA CYS A 146 29.28 26.17 27.72
C CYS A 146 28.13 25.23 28.15
N LEU A 147 28.07 24.86 29.43
CA LEU A 147 27.00 24.02 29.97
C LEU A 147 25.65 24.75 29.90
N TRP A 148 25.62 26.04 30.23
CA TRP A 148 24.40 26.83 30.17
C TRP A 148 23.78 26.86 28.76
N VAL A 149 24.60 27.03 27.71
CA VAL A 149 24.13 26.96 26.31
C VAL A 149 23.53 25.58 26.00
N LYS A 150 24.11 24.49 26.52
CA LYS A 150 23.59 23.13 26.33
C LYS A 150 22.26 22.91 27.05
N ILE A 151 22.09 23.45 28.25
CA ILE A 151 20.82 23.41 29.00
C ILE A 151 19.71 24.07 28.18
N GLN A 152 19.94 25.31 27.74
CA GLN A 152 18.98 26.06 26.91
C GLN A 152 18.65 25.33 25.59
N GLN A 153 19.65 24.67 24.98
CA GLN A 153 19.41 23.87 23.78
C GLN A 153 18.57 22.63 24.07
N ASN A 154 18.80 21.96 25.21
CA ASN A 154 18.02 20.80 25.61
C ASN A 154 16.57 21.15 25.91
N GLU A 155 16.30 22.29 26.55
CA GLU A 155 14.93 22.79 26.76
C GLU A 155 14.20 23.02 25.43
N ARG A 156 14.87 23.63 24.45
CA ARG A 156 14.30 23.80 23.09
C ARG A 156 14.01 22.46 22.43
N ASN A 157 14.91 21.49 22.58
CA ASN A 157 14.71 20.15 22.04
C ASN A 157 13.53 19.45 22.72
N LEU A 158 13.43 19.53 24.06
CA LEU A 158 12.32 19.00 24.83
C LEU A 158 10.99 19.59 24.35
N HIS A 159 10.91 20.92 24.20
CA HIS A 159 9.71 21.59 23.70
C HIS A 159 9.32 21.10 22.29
N ARG A 160 10.30 20.88 21.40
CA ARG A 160 10.05 20.32 20.06
C ARG A 160 9.48 18.91 20.13
N GLU A 161 10.04 18.04 20.97
CA GLU A 161 9.55 16.67 21.14
C GLU A 161 8.16 16.62 21.78
N THR A 162 7.91 17.41 22.83
CA THR A 162 6.58 17.53 23.43
C THR A 162 5.54 17.99 22.40
N SER A 163 5.90 18.93 21.52
CA SER A 163 5.02 19.39 20.44
C SER A 163 4.71 18.28 19.43
N LYS A 164 5.70 17.46 19.08
CA LYS A 164 5.48 16.29 18.19
C LYS A 164 4.56 15.26 18.82
N ILE A 165 4.78 14.93 20.09
CA ILE A 165 3.96 13.95 20.83
C ILE A 165 2.50 14.39 20.85
N ARG A 166 2.25 15.68 21.16
CA ARG A 166 0.89 16.23 21.21
C ARG A 166 0.15 16.09 19.88
N ASN A 167 0.84 16.31 18.76
CA ASN A 167 0.22 16.29 17.43
C ASN A 167 0.16 14.88 16.81
N TRP A 168 0.87 13.89 17.38
CA TRP A 168 0.99 12.56 16.79
C TRP A 168 -0.34 11.81 16.76
N GLU A 169 -1.06 11.81 17.87
CA GLU A 169 -2.35 11.10 17.99
C GLU A 169 -3.40 11.70 17.04
N ASP A 170 -3.46 13.04 16.95
CA ASP A 170 -4.33 13.76 16.02
C ASP A 170 -3.97 13.43 14.56
N TYR A 171 -2.68 13.41 14.22
CA TYR A 171 -2.22 13.07 12.88
C TYR A 171 -2.57 11.62 12.50
N VAL A 172 -2.32 10.65 13.39
CA VAL A 172 -2.64 9.24 13.14
C VAL A 172 -4.15 9.07 12.99
N THR A 173 -4.95 9.74 13.82
CA THR A 173 -6.41 9.71 13.73
C THR A 173 -6.90 10.28 12.40
N LEU A 174 -6.40 11.46 12.01
CA LEU A 174 -6.70 12.06 10.71
C LEU A 174 -6.30 11.14 9.54
N ARG A 175 -5.11 10.52 9.60
CA ARG A 175 -4.67 9.58 8.57
C ARG A 175 -5.59 8.36 8.46
N LYS A 176 -6.03 7.78 9.58
CA LYS A 176 -6.99 6.67 9.58
C LYS A 176 -8.32 7.07 8.94
N THR A 177 -8.87 8.23 9.31
CA THR A 177 -10.15 8.69 8.74
C THR A 177 -10.04 8.99 7.25
N THR A 178 -8.94 9.60 6.80
CA THR A 178 -8.68 9.82 5.38
C THR A 178 -8.62 8.50 4.61
N ILE A 179 -7.86 7.50 5.10
CA ILE A 179 -7.76 6.19 4.42
C ILE A 179 -9.14 5.53 4.31
N ILE A 180 -9.93 5.53 5.39
CA ILE A 180 -11.29 4.96 5.38
C ILE A 180 -12.17 5.68 4.35
N ALA A 181 -12.10 7.01 4.27
CA ALA A 181 -12.86 7.79 3.30
C ALA A 181 -12.46 7.47 1.84
N GLU A 182 -11.17 7.28 1.56
CA GLU A 182 -10.71 6.91 0.21
C GLU A 182 -11.23 5.53 -0.22
N TYR A 183 -11.18 4.53 0.67
CA TYR A 183 -11.75 3.20 0.38
C TYR A 183 -13.27 3.26 0.19
N TRP A 184 -13.96 4.07 1.00
CA TRP A 184 -15.40 4.29 0.83
C TRP A 184 -15.74 4.89 -0.53
N ASN A 185 -14.97 5.88 -0.99
CA ASN A 185 -15.14 6.48 -2.32
C ASN A 185 -14.97 5.46 -3.44
N ILE A 186 -13.98 4.54 -3.31
CA ILE A 186 -13.78 3.44 -4.27
C ILE A 186 -14.99 2.50 -4.27
N CYS A 187 -15.49 2.08 -3.11
CA CYS A 187 -16.67 1.22 -3.03
C CYS A 187 -17.90 1.86 -3.69
N GLN A 188 -18.15 3.15 -3.45
CA GLN A 188 -19.23 3.87 -4.10
C GLN A 188 -19.04 3.96 -5.62
N PHE A 189 -17.81 4.18 -6.09
CA PHE A 189 -17.51 4.21 -7.52
C PHE A 189 -17.76 2.86 -8.18
N ILE A 190 -17.36 1.76 -7.55
CA ILE A 190 -17.59 0.39 -8.03
C ILE A 190 -19.10 0.08 -8.06
N ASP A 191 -19.84 0.38 -7.00
CA ASP A 191 -21.31 0.20 -6.95
C ASP A 191 -22.02 0.96 -8.09
N GLN A 192 -21.60 2.19 -8.37
CA GLN A 192 -22.16 2.94 -9.50
C GLN A 192 -21.77 2.35 -10.86
N LYS A 193 -20.60 1.72 -10.99
CA LYS A 193 -20.18 1.04 -12.22
C LYS A 193 -20.99 -0.23 -12.44
N GLU A 194 -21.20 -1.03 -11.39
CA GLU A 194 -22.06 -2.20 -11.40
C GLU A 194 -23.48 -1.86 -11.86
N LYS A 195 -24.12 -0.87 -11.21
CA LYS A 195 -25.49 -0.43 -11.57
C LYS A 195 -25.60 0.03 -13.01
N ARG A 196 -24.61 0.77 -13.52
CA ARG A 196 -24.59 1.20 -14.92
C ARG A 196 -24.40 0.03 -15.87
N TYR A 197 -23.57 -0.95 -15.52
CA TYR A 197 -23.38 -2.14 -16.35
C TYR A 197 -24.68 -2.95 -16.43
N LEU A 198 -25.31 -3.23 -15.28
CA LEU A 198 -26.60 -3.93 -15.24
C LEU A 198 -27.70 -3.21 -16.04
N GLN A 199 -27.78 -1.87 -15.92
CA GLN A 199 -28.75 -1.10 -16.69
C GLN A 199 -28.52 -1.22 -18.20
N ARG A 200 -27.27 -1.11 -18.68
CA ARG A 200 -27.00 -1.25 -20.13
C ARG A 200 -27.27 -2.67 -20.61
N LEU A 201 -27.00 -3.67 -19.78
CA LEU A 201 -27.32 -5.06 -20.09
C LEU A 201 -28.84 -5.25 -20.28
N ASP A 202 -29.67 -4.66 -19.41
CA ASP A 202 -31.13 -4.69 -19.53
C ASP A 202 -31.63 -3.96 -20.80
N GLU A 203 -30.98 -2.86 -21.17
CA GLU A 203 -31.29 -2.10 -22.39
C GLU A 203 -30.94 -2.91 -23.65
N GLU A 204 -29.70 -3.42 -23.75
CA GLU A 204 -29.23 -4.28 -24.85
C GLU A 204 -30.07 -5.56 -24.98
N SER A 205 -30.42 -6.18 -23.85
CA SER A 205 -31.25 -7.38 -23.85
C SER A 205 -32.63 -7.11 -24.45
N LYS A 206 -33.24 -5.94 -24.22
CA LYS A 206 -34.55 -5.59 -24.80
C LYS A 206 -34.45 -5.35 -26.30
N GLU A 207 -33.40 -4.65 -26.74
CA GLU A 207 -33.15 -4.39 -28.16
C GLU A 207 -32.93 -5.70 -28.93
N ILE A 208 -32.07 -6.59 -28.43
CA ILE A 208 -31.80 -7.89 -29.05
C ILE A 208 -33.06 -8.76 -29.04
N PHE A 209 -33.82 -8.76 -27.94
CA PHE A 209 -35.07 -9.53 -27.85
C PHE A 209 -36.08 -9.08 -28.91
N GLN A 210 -36.23 -7.78 -29.13
CA GLN A 210 -37.08 -7.24 -30.19
C GLN A 210 -36.60 -7.69 -31.59
N GLN A 211 -35.29 -7.60 -31.86
CA GLN A 211 -34.71 -8.06 -33.13
C GLN A 211 -34.97 -9.56 -33.37
N LEU A 212 -34.88 -10.39 -32.33
CA LEU A 212 -35.17 -11.82 -32.41
C LEU A 212 -36.64 -12.08 -32.74
N GLN A 213 -37.58 -11.33 -32.11
CA GLN A 213 -39.01 -11.45 -32.42
C GLN A 213 -39.33 -11.05 -33.86
N GLU A 214 -38.76 -9.95 -34.34
CA GLU A 214 -38.92 -9.51 -35.73
C GLU A 214 -38.32 -10.52 -36.71
N SER A 215 -37.13 -11.05 -36.42
CA SER A 215 -36.51 -12.12 -37.20
C SER A 215 -37.36 -13.39 -37.24
N GLN A 216 -37.95 -13.79 -36.11
CA GLN A 216 -38.83 -14.95 -36.03
C GLN A 216 -40.07 -14.76 -36.91
N TYR A 217 -40.72 -13.59 -36.81
CA TYR A 217 -41.89 -13.27 -37.63
C TYR A 217 -41.57 -13.30 -39.13
N ASN A 218 -40.45 -12.70 -39.54
CA ASN A 218 -40.02 -12.69 -40.93
C ASN A 218 -39.70 -14.09 -41.46
N MET A 219 -39.09 -14.95 -40.63
CA MET A 219 -38.84 -16.35 -40.97
C MET A 219 -40.14 -17.16 -41.11
N ASP A 220 -41.10 -16.97 -40.22
CA ASP A 220 -42.41 -17.63 -40.31
C ASP A 220 -43.15 -17.22 -41.60
N LEU A 221 -43.18 -15.92 -41.90
CA LEU A 221 -43.79 -15.39 -43.12
C LEU A 221 -43.13 -15.99 -44.38
N MET A 222 -41.80 -16.04 -44.42
CA MET A 222 -41.07 -16.66 -45.53
C MET A 222 -41.36 -18.16 -45.62
N GLY A 223 -41.42 -18.87 -44.49
CA GLY A 223 -41.77 -20.29 -44.45
C GLY A 223 -43.17 -20.56 -45.03
N ASN A 224 -44.13 -19.69 -44.72
CA ASN A 224 -45.48 -19.75 -45.28
C ASN A 224 -45.50 -19.49 -46.79
N LEU A 225 -44.72 -18.51 -47.28
CA LEU A 225 -44.59 -18.23 -48.72
C LEU A 225 -43.96 -19.40 -49.48
N LEU A 226 -42.87 -19.96 -48.96
CA LEU A 226 -42.17 -21.11 -49.55
C LEU A 226 -43.08 -22.33 -49.63
N ARG A 227 -43.86 -22.59 -48.59
CA ARG A 227 -44.86 -23.67 -48.58
C ARG A 227 -45.92 -23.48 -49.65
N GLY A 228 -46.47 -22.27 -49.79
CA GLY A 228 -47.45 -21.97 -50.85
C GLY A 228 -46.88 -22.17 -52.25
N LEU A 229 -45.65 -21.72 -52.52
CA LEU A 229 -44.96 -21.96 -53.79
C LEU A 229 -44.73 -23.45 -54.06
N TYR A 230 -44.36 -24.22 -53.03
CA TYR A 230 -44.20 -25.67 -53.14
C TYR A 230 -45.52 -26.37 -53.49
N GLU A 231 -46.63 -25.96 -52.88
CA GLU A 231 -47.96 -26.48 -53.19
C GLU A 231 -48.39 -26.14 -54.63
N GLU A 232 -48.17 -24.90 -55.10
CA GLU A 232 -48.43 -24.52 -56.48
C GLU A 232 -47.64 -25.40 -57.47
N LEU A 233 -46.34 -25.58 -57.23
CA LEU A 233 -45.47 -26.42 -58.06
C LEU A 233 -45.94 -27.88 -58.05
N LYS A 234 -46.32 -28.41 -56.90
CA LYS A 234 -46.87 -29.76 -56.75
C LYS A 234 -48.15 -29.93 -57.58
N ASP A 235 -49.07 -28.97 -57.54
CA ASP A 235 -50.33 -29.02 -58.29
C ASP A 235 -50.10 -28.91 -59.80
N LEU A 236 -49.12 -28.12 -60.23
CA LEU A 236 -48.68 -28.03 -61.63
C LEU A 236 -48.19 -29.38 -62.17
N CYS A 237 -47.47 -30.18 -61.36
CA CYS A 237 -47.00 -31.51 -61.75
C CYS A 237 -48.12 -32.54 -61.99
N HIS A 238 -49.33 -32.32 -61.45
CA HIS A 238 -50.47 -33.22 -61.66
C HIS A 238 -51.30 -32.87 -62.91
N LYS A 239 -50.98 -31.78 -63.63
CA LYS A 239 -51.71 -31.35 -64.82
C LYS A 239 -51.23 -32.10 -66.08
N PRO A 240 -52.11 -32.30 -67.09
CA PRO A 240 -51.76 -33.02 -68.31
C PRO A 240 -50.65 -32.31 -69.10
N ASP A 241 -49.81 -33.09 -69.80
CA ASP A 241 -48.51 -32.70 -70.39
C ASP A 241 -48.52 -31.39 -71.20
N ILE A 242 -49.62 -31.08 -71.90
CA ILE A 242 -49.75 -29.84 -72.71
C ILE A 242 -49.67 -28.56 -71.87
N ASN A 243 -50.02 -28.61 -70.58
CA ASN A 243 -49.98 -27.45 -69.68
C ASN A 243 -48.70 -27.37 -68.84
N CYS A 244 -47.79 -28.34 -68.96
CA CYS A 244 -46.54 -28.38 -68.20
C CYS A 244 -45.46 -27.44 -68.80
N PHE A 245 -45.58 -27.11 -70.08
CA PHE A 245 -44.58 -26.34 -70.83
C PHE A 245 -44.78 -24.82 -70.83
N LEU A 246 -45.68 -24.25 -70.02
CA LEU A 246 -45.82 -22.79 -69.92
C LEU A 246 -44.60 -22.20 -69.18
N PRO A 247 -43.63 -21.59 -69.90
CA PRO A 247 -42.40 -21.08 -69.30
C PRO A 247 -42.71 -19.66 -68.83
N GLY A 248 -43.13 -19.51 -67.57
CA GLY A 248 -43.58 -18.20 -67.11
C GLY A 248 -43.52 -17.89 -65.63
N ARG A 249 -43.25 -18.87 -64.74
CA ARG A 249 -43.26 -18.60 -63.29
C ARG A 249 -42.05 -19.07 -62.49
N SER A 250 -41.25 -20.03 -62.96
CA SER A 250 -40.18 -20.59 -62.11
C SER A 250 -38.82 -19.89 -62.23
N GLU A 251 -38.55 -19.14 -63.31
CA GLU A 251 -37.17 -18.69 -63.62
C GLU A 251 -36.69 -17.41 -62.91
N LYS A 252 -37.51 -16.75 -62.09
CA LYS A 252 -37.14 -15.44 -61.49
C LYS A 252 -37.43 -15.27 -59.99
N LEU A 253 -37.46 -16.35 -59.23
CA LEU A 253 -37.52 -16.25 -57.77
C LEU A 253 -36.16 -16.62 -57.19
N GLN A 254 -35.22 -15.67 -57.22
CA GLN A 254 -34.10 -15.66 -56.27
C GLN A 254 -34.70 -15.38 -54.89
N LEU A 255 -35.27 -16.42 -54.27
CA LEU A 255 -35.80 -16.36 -52.92
C LEU A 255 -34.63 -16.38 -51.96
N HIS A 256 -34.26 -15.21 -51.47
CA HIS A 256 -33.31 -15.12 -50.38
C HIS A 256 -34.00 -15.61 -49.10
N VAL A 257 -33.60 -16.77 -48.60
CA VAL A 257 -34.02 -17.25 -47.28
C VAL A 257 -33.35 -16.36 -46.23
N PRO A 258 -34.12 -15.70 -45.33
CA PRO A 258 -33.54 -14.89 -44.26
C PRO A 258 -32.66 -15.76 -43.36
N GLN A 259 -31.54 -15.19 -42.91
CA GLN A 259 -30.64 -15.86 -41.98
C GLN A 259 -31.04 -15.54 -40.53
N PRO A 260 -30.94 -16.49 -39.59
CA PRO A 260 -31.14 -16.22 -38.17
C PRO A 260 -30.16 -15.16 -37.66
N ILE A 261 -30.64 -14.31 -36.76
CA ILE A 261 -29.78 -13.35 -36.05
C ILE A 261 -28.99 -14.13 -34.98
N VAL A 262 -27.70 -13.80 -34.84
CA VAL A 262 -26.87 -14.28 -33.74
C VAL A 262 -26.89 -13.23 -32.63
N PRO A 263 -27.61 -13.47 -31.51
CA PRO A 263 -27.64 -12.53 -30.41
C PRO A 263 -26.25 -12.46 -29.74
N GLN A 264 -25.77 -11.23 -29.52
CA GLN A 264 -24.50 -10.97 -28.86
C GLN A 264 -24.60 -9.73 -27.97
N LEU A 265 -24.36 -9.92 -26.67
CA LEU A 265 -24.28 -8.89 -25.64
C LEU A 265 -22.87 -8.32 -25.57
N SER A 266 -22.77 -7.05 -25.17
CA SER A 266 -21.48 -6.43 -24.92
C SER A 266 -20.89 -6.91 -23.57
N SER A 267 -19.63 -7.32 -23.61
CA SER A 267 -18.86 -7.62 -22.39
C SER A 267 -18.07 -6.39 -21.98
N TRP A 268 -18.11 -6.05 -20.69
CA TRP A 268 -17.49 -4.83 -20.19
C TRP A 268 -16.35 -5.10 -19.22
N PRO A 269 -15.30 -4.27 -19.24
CA PRO A 269 -14.20 -4.39 -18.31
C PRO A 269 -14.68 -4.14 -16.89
N ILE A 270 -14.34 -5.06 -15.99
CA ILE A 270 -14.52 -4.89 -14.55
C ILE A 270 -13.23 -4.26 -13.99
N ALA A 271 -13.33 -3.05 -13.47
CA ALA A 271 -12.17 -2.29 -12.99
C ALA A 271 -11.48 -3.01 -11.82
N GLY A 272 -10.17 -3.21 -11.92
CA GLY A 272 -9.35 -3.89 -10.91
C GLY A 272 -9.52 -5.42 -10.87
N LEU A 273 -10.34 -6.01 -11.75
CA LEU A 273 -10.56 -7.46 -11.77
C LEU A 273 -9.26 -8.24 -11.99
N MET A 274 -8.48 -7.86 -13.00
CA MET A 274 -7.23 -8.55 -13.30
C MET A 274 -6.19 -8.37 -12.18
N ASP A 275 -6.06 -7.17 -11.63
CA ASP A 275 -5.17 -6.88 -10.49
C ASP A 275 -5.55 -7.71 -9.24
N TRP A 276 -6.84 -8.01 -9.07
CA TRP A 276 -7.34 -8.90 -8.03
C TRP A 276 -7.07 -10.38 -8.34
N LEU A 277 -7.38 -10.84 -9.56
CA LEU A 277 -7.19 -12.23 -9.98
C LEU A 277 -5.72 -12.67 -9.96
N HIS A 278 -4.80 -11.78 -10.36
CA HIS A 278 -3.37 -12.07 -10.37
C HIS A 278 -2.78 -12.32 -8.97
N GLN A 279 -3.49 -11.97 -7.88
CA GLN A 279 -3.10 -12.32 -6.52
C GLN A 279 -3.21 -13.82 -6.23
N PHE A 280 -3.98 -14.56 -7.04
CA PHE A 280 -4.23 -15.99 -6.91
C PHE A 280 -3.58 -16.81 -8.03
N GLN A 281 -2.66 -16.22 -8.79
CA GLN A 281 -2.12 -16.83 -9.99
C GLN A 281 -1.31 -18.09 -9.67
N VAL A 282 -1.67 -19.19 -10.33
CA VAL A 282 -0.96 -20.47 -10.32
C VAL A 282 -0.52 -20.84 -11.72
N TYR A 283 0.55 -21.62 -11.83
CA TYR A 283 1.04 -22.09 -13.12
C TYR A 283 0.26 -23.34 -13.55
N PHE A 284 -0.33 -23.31 -14.74
CA PHE A 284 -0.93 -24.50 -15.34
C PHE A 284 0.18 -25.44 -15.84
N ALA A 285 0.54 -26.43 -15.02
CA ALA A 285 1.41 -27.53 -15.43
C ALA A 285 0.55 -28.67 -15.99
N SER A 286 0.82 -29.15 -17.21
CA SER A 286 0.13 -30.33 -17.74
C SER A 286 0.84 -31.63 -17.34
N ASP A 287 0.10 -32.59 -16.80
CA ASP A 287 0.62 -33.90 -16.36
C ASP A 287 0.49 -34.96 -17.46
N LYS A 288 -0.58 -34.92 -18.26
CA LYS A 288 -0.80 -35.87 -19.35
C LYS A 288 -1.44 -35.17 -20.54
N GLU A 289 -0.71 -35.21 -21.66
CA GLU A 289 -1.18 -34.78 -22.97
C GLU A 289 -1.54 -36.01 -23.79
N THR A 290 -2.75 -36.02 -24.35
CA THR A 290 -3.22 -37.10 -25.23
C THR A 290 -3.82 -36.51 -26.50
N VAL A 291 -3.55 -37.16 -27.62
CA VAL A 291 -4.15 -36.79 -28.91
C VAL A 291 -5.17 -37.86 -29.28
N THR A 292 -6.44 -37.47 -29.36
CA THR A 292 -7.55 -38.35 -29.72
C THR A 292 -8.26 -37.84 -30.96
N ARG A 293 -9.00 -38.72 -31.64
CA ARG A 293 -9.92 -38.36 -32.73
C ARG A 293 -11.38 -38.34 -32.29
N HIS A 294 -11.64 -38.78 -31.06
CA HIS A 294 -12.98 -38.93 -30.52
C HIS A 294 -13.02 -38.26 -29.15
N VAL A 295 -13.82 -37.20 -29.04
CA VAL A 295 -14.07 -36.46 -27.81
C VAL A 295 -15.58 -36.38 -27.65
N PRO A 296 -16.20 -37.27 -26.84
CA PRO A 296 -17.66 -37.35 -26.69
C PRO A 296 -18.32 -36.01 -26.38
N VAL A 297 -17.66 -35.16 -25.60
CA VAL A 297 -18.11 -33.79 -25.26
C VAL A 297 -18.51 -32.98 -26.49
N PHE A 298 -17.71 -32.98 -27.54
CA PHE A 298 -18.03 -32.20 -28.75
C PHE A 298 -19.15 -32.84 -29.57
N GLU A 299 -19.29 -34.16 -29.53
CA GLU A 299 -20.38 -34.88 -30.23
C GLU A 299 -21.73 -34.63 -29.57
N ASP A 300 -21.78 -34.66 -28.24
CA ASP A 300 -22.98 -34.37 -27.46
C ASP A 300 -23.47 -32.93 -27.72
N LEU A 301 -22.54 -31.97 -27.76
CA LEU A 301 -22.82 -30.58 -28.12
C LEU A 301 -23.37 -30.45 -29.55
N GLN A 302 -22.76 -31.12 -30.53
CA GLN A 302 -23.24 -31.11 -31.92
C GLN A 302 -24.63 -31.74 -32.07
N ARG A 303 -24.93 -32.81 -31.32
CA ARG A 303 -26.26 -33.42 -31.29
C ARG A 303 -27.29 -32.45 -30.71
N TRP A 304 -26.95 -31.75 -29.63
CA TRP A 304 -27.82 -30.75 -29.04
C TRP A 304 -28.14 -29.61 -30.04
N LEU A 305 -27.13 -29.15 -30.80
CA LEU A 305 -27.29 -28.10 -31.80
C LEU A 305 -28.11 -28.54 -33.03
N SER A 306 -28.04 -29.81 -33.41
CA SER A 306 -28.69 -30.34 -34.63
C SER A 306 -30.20 -30.56 -34.50
N GLY A 307 -30.75 -30.58 -33.28
CA GLY A 307 -32.17 -30.83 -32.99
C GLY A 307 -32.64 -32.27 -33.27
N PRO A 308 -33.84 -32.66 -32.79
CA PRO A 308 -34.31 -34.05 -32.87
C PRO A 308 -34.71 -34.55 -34.29
N ASP A 309 -34.93 -33.65 -35.26
CA ASP A 309 -35.66 -33.96 -36.51
C ASP A 309 -34.82 -33.96 -37.81
N ARG A 310 -33.50 -34.18 -37.76
CA ARG A 310 -32.71 -34.42 -38.99
C ARG A 310 -32.49 -35.91 -39.25
N PRO A 311 -33.30 -36.57 -40.11
CA PRO A 311 -32.95 -37.90 -40.59
C PRO A 311 -31.82 -37.80 -41.62
N GLY A 312 -30.69 -38.42 -41.30
CA GLY A 312 -29.73 -38.94 -42.28
C GLY A 312 -29.05 -37.91 -43.18
N VAL A 313 -28.32 -36.96 -42.60
CA VAL A 313 -27.10 -36.49 -43.28
C VAL A 313 -25.99 -37.40 -42.76
N ASP A 314 -25.26 -38.04 -43.66
CA ASP A 314 -24.08 -38.84 -43.30
C ASP A 314 -23.14 -37.99 -42.44
N ASN A 315 -23.16 -38.23 -41.12
CA ASN A 315 -22.17 -37.73 -40.17
C ASN A 315 -20.85 -38.43 -40.50
N THR A 316 -20.19 -37.99 -41.56
CA THR A 316 -18.78 -38.29 -41.73
C THR A 316 -18.06 -37.72 -40.50
N PRO A 317 -17.42 -38.55 -39.67
CA PRO A 317 -16.77 -38.06 -38.46
C PRO A 317 -15.74 -37.03 -38.89
N THR A 318 -15.88 -35.81 -38.37
CA THR A 318 -14.96 -34.71 -38.63
C THR A 318 -13.54 -35.25 -38.41
N ARG A 319 -12.67 -35.19 -39.44
CA ARG A 319 -11.28 -35.69 -39.41
C ARG A 319 -10.37 -34.97 -38.39
N LEU A 320 -10.95 -34.15 -37.52
CA LEU A 320 -10.26 -33.31 -36.56
C LEU A 320 -9.62 -34.17 -35.47
N LYS A 321 -8.35 -33.87 -35.19
CA LYS A 321 -7.66 -34.40 -34.01
C LYS A 321 -7.84 -33.40 -32.88
N TYR A 322 -8.13 -33.89 -31.69
CA TYR A 322 -8.23 -33.09 -30.49
C TYR A 322 -7.03 -33.36 -29.58
N PHE A 323 -6.49 -32.30 -29.02
CA PHE A 323 -5.49 -32.32 -27.97
C PHE A 323 -6.20 -32.20 -26.62
N LEU A 324 -5.94 -33.15 -25.73
CA LEU A 324 -6.49 -33.22 -24.38
C LEU A 324 -5.34 -33.09 -23.38
N ALA A 325 -5.45 -32.15 -22.46
CA ALA A 325 -4.49 -31.91 -21.40
C ALA A 325 -5.20 -31.81 -20.05
N TRP A 326 -4.59 -32.44 -19.05
CA TRP A 326 -5.00 -32.38 -17.65
C TRP A 326 -3.98 -31.58 -16.85
N GLY A 327 -4.44 -30.74 -15.93
CA GLY A 327 -3.57 -30.08 -14.96
C GLY A 327 -2.83 -31.09 -14.08
N ALA A 328 -1.65 -30.79 -13.58
CA ALA A 328 -0.90 -31.71 -12.73
C ALA A 328 -1.42 -31.77 -11.31
N GLU A 329 -1.90 -30.63 -10.83
CA GLU A 329 -2.42 -30.45 -9.48
C GLU A 329 -3.94 -30.62 -9.45
N SER A 330 -4.43 -31.17 -8.34
CA SER A 330 -5.86 -31.19 -8.02
C SER A 330 -6.12 -30.22 -6.88
N PHE A 331 -7.17 -29.41 -7.02
CA PHE A 331 -7.57 -28.40 -6.06
C PHE A 331 -8.61 -28.98 -5.09
N THR A 332 -8.32 -28.87 -3.78
CA THR A 332 -9.22 -29.32 -2.69
C THR A 332 -9.65 -28.20 -1.75
N SER A 333 -9.09 -27.01 -1.93
CA SER A 333 -9.31 -25.83 -1.09
C SER A 333 -8.64 -24.59 -1.71
N GLY A 334 -9.04 -23.42 -1.27
CA GLY A 334 -8.43 -22.14 -1.60
C GLY A 334 -8.90 -21.52 -2.91
N GLN A 335 -8.27 -20.38 -3.22
CA GLN A 335 -8.53 -19.58 -4.41
C GLN A 335 -7.37 -19.73 -5.40
N HIS A 336 -7.69 -20.02 -6.66
CA HIS A 336 -6.71 -20.31 -7.71
C HIS A 336 -7.09 -19.65 -9.02
N TYR A 337 -6.11 -19.10 -9.73
CA TYR A 337 -6.30 -18.44 -11.01
C TYR A 337 -5.25 -18.89 -12.03
N TRP A 338 -5.65 -19.24 -13.25
CA TRP A 338 -4.72 -19.49 -14.34
C TRP A 338 -5.29 -19.03 -15.67
N GLU A 339 -4.42 -18.84 -16.66
CA GLU A 339 -4.79 -18.34 -17.99
C GLU A 339 -4.45 -19.38 -19.05
N VAL A 340 -5.36 -19.57 -20.00
CA VAL A 340 -5.21 -20.51 -21.11
C VAL A 340 -5.32 -19.76 -22.43
N ASN A 341 -4.36 -19.96 -23.32
CA ASN A 341 -4.40 -19.38 -24.65
C ASN A 341 -5.34 -20.19 -25.57
N VAL A 342 -6.37 -19.54 -26.10
CA VAL A 342 -7.35 -20.11 -27.03
C VAL A 342 -7.28 -19.47 -28.42
N ALA A 343 -6.27 -18.61 -28.66
CA ALA A 343 -6.10 -17.90 -29.91
C ALA A 343 -5.98 -18.87 -31.10
N GLY A 344 -6.70 -18.56 -32.18
CA GLY A 344 -6.67 -19.35 -33.42
C GLY A 344 -7.43 -20.68 -33.39
N CYS A 345 -8.01 -21.07 -32.24
CA CYS A 345 -8.83 -22.28 -32.14
C CYS A 345 -10.33 -21.93 -32.10
N CYS A 346 -11.12 -22.59 -32.95
CA CYS A 346 -12.58 -22.41 -32.99
C CYS A 346 -13.35 -23.53 -32.26
N ASN A 347 -12.67 -24.63 -31.94
CA ASN A 347 -13.23 -25.76 -31.18
C ASN A 347 -12.35 -25.99 -29.95
N TRP A 348 -12.82 -25.63 -28.76
CA TRP A 348 -12.09 -25.87 -27.50
C TRP A 348 -13.03 -25.98 -26.31
N ALA A 349 -12.52 -26.58 -25.22
CA ALA A 349 -13.19 -26.74 -23.95
C ALA A 349 -12.16 -26.52 -22.83
N ILE A 350 -12.47 -25.67 -21.86
CA ILE A 350 -11.59 -25.36 -20.73
C ILE A 350 -12.38 -25.30 -19.43
N GLY A 351 -11.75 -25.67 -18.32
CA GLY A 351 -12.34 -25.47 -17.00
C GLY A 351 -11.89 -26.52 -16.00
N LEU A 352 -12.82 -26.98 -15.16
CA LEU A 352 -12.57 -27.87 -14.04
C LEU A 352 -13.50 -29.08 -14.08
N CYS A 353 -13.01 -30.21 -13.59
CA CYS A 353 -13.81 -31.41 -13.43
C CYS A 353 -13.31 -32.22 -12.24
N ASN A 354 -14.21 -32.98 -11.62
CA ASN A 354 -13.82 -33.89 -10.55
C ASN A 354 -13.04 -35.12 -11.07
N ASP A 355 -12.33 -35.79 -10.15
CA ASP A 355 -11.59 -37.02 -10.45
C ASP A 355 -12.47 -38.16 -10.99
N SER A 356 -13.76 -38.17 -10.65
CA SER A 356 -14.70 -39.21 -11.11
C SER A 356 -14.96 -39.12 -12.60
N TRP A 357 -15.07 -37.89 -13.13
CA TRP A 357 -15.24 -37.61 -14.54
C TRP A 357 -13.95 -37.93 -15.31
N ALA A 358 -12.79 -37.55 -14.78
CA ALA A 358 -11.49 -37.86 -15.37
C ALA A 358 -11.26 -39.37 -15.57
N LYS A 359 -11.83 -40.21 -14.70
CA LYS A 359 -11.69 -41.67 -14.76
C LYS A 359 -12.71 -42.37 -15.66
N LYS A 360 -13.85 -41.74 -15.95
CA LYS A 360 -14.99 -42.40 -16.60
C LYS A 360 -14.79 -42.68 -18.10
N ASN A 361 -13.80 -42.09 -18.77
CA ASN A 361 -13.53 -42.19 -20.23
C ASN A 361 -14.71 -41.84 -21.18
N ASP A 362 -15.93 -41.68 -20.66
CA ASP A 362 -17.15 -41.36 -21.40
C ASP A 362 -17.31 -39.85 -21.64
N MET A 363 -16.67 -39.02 -20.81
CA MET A 363 -16.68 -37.55 -20.90
C MET A 363 -18.07 -36.91 -21.13
N ALA A 364 -19.15 -37.55 -20.67
CA ALA A 364 -20.51 -37.08 -20.90
C ALA A 364 -20.79 -35.72 -20.22
N LEU A 365 -21.40 -34.79 -20.97
CA LEU A 365 -21.70 -33.42 -20.55
C LEU A 365 -22.74 -33.30 -19.43
N GLU A 366 -23.57 -34.32 -19.26
CA GLU A 366 -24.61 -34.36 -18.22
C GLU A 366 -24.08 -34.84 -16.86
N SER A 367 -22.78 -35.14 -16.74
CA SER A 367 -22.24 -35.62 -15.46
C SER A 367 -22.14 -34.48 -14.44
N GLU A 368 -22.39 -34.80 -13.17
CA GLU A 368 -22.17 -33.88 -12.06
C GLU A 368 -20.67 -33.63 -11.81
N GLY A 369 -20.35 -32.39 -11.41
CA GLY A 369 -19.00 -31.97 -11.05
C GLY A 369 -18.10 -31.66 -12.24
N ILE A 370 -18.67 -31.15 -13.33
CA ILE A 370 -17.97 -30.58 -14.47
C ILE A 370 -18.34 -29.10 -14.62
N PHE A 371 -17.34 -28.24 -14.74
CA PHE A 371 -17.47 -26.79 -14.84
C PHE A 371 -16.62 -26.32 -16.02
N LEU A 372 -17.16 -26.40 -17.23
CA LEU A 372 -16.45 -26.13 -18.48
C LEU A 372 -17.08 -24.97 -19.24
N LEU A 373 -16.21 -24.21 -19.91
CA LEU A 373 -16.54 -23.28 -20.98
C LEU A 373 -16.10 -23.89 -22.31
N PHE A 374 -17.00 -23.91 -23.28
CA PHE A 374 -16.80 -24.46 -24.62
C PHE A 374 -16.84 -23.34 -25.66
N CYS A 375 -16.15 -23.57 -26.77
CA CYS A 375 -16.32 -22.86 -28.03
C CYS A 375 -16.43 -23.88 -29.15
N ILE A 376 -17.44 -23.75 -30.00
CA ILE A 376 -17.68 -24.63 -31.15
C ILE A 376 -17.95 -23.79 -32.39
N GLN A 377 -17.40 -24.23 -33.52
CA GLN A 377 -17.68 -23.66 -34.83
C GLN A 377 -18.86 -24.36 -35.53
N GLU A 378 -19.88 -23.59 -35.90
CA GLU A 378 -21.00 -24.00 -36.76
C GLU A 378 -21.16 -23.02 -37.91
N ASN A 379 -21.26 -23.51 -39.16
CA ASN A 379 -21.53 -22.69 -40.34
C ASN A 379 -20.66 -21.41 -40.48
N GLN A 380 -19.37 -21.50 -40.14
CA GLN A 380 -18.39 -20.40 -40.12
C GLN A 380 -18.50 -19.40 -38.96
N GLN A 381 -19.38 -19.62 -37.99
CA GLN A 381 -19.50 -18.83 -36.76
C GLN A 381 -19.11 -19.66 -35.54
N CYS A 382 -18.60 -19.02 -34.49
CA CYS A 382 -18.19 -19.70 -33.25
C CYS A 382 -19.11 -19.28 -32.11
N SER A 383 -19.65 -20.27 -31.39
CA SER A 383 -20.58 -20.08 -30.28
C SER A 383 -20.00 -20.62 -28.99
N LEU A 384 -20.27 -19.94 -27.88
CA LEU A 384 -19.81 -20.32 -26.55
C LEU A 384 -20.89 -21.07 -25.76
N PHE A 385 -20.49 -22.04 -24.94
CA PHE A 385 -21.40 -22.79 -24.07
C PHE A 385 -20.79 -23.07 -22.70
N THR A 386 -21.61 -23.34 -21.69
CA THR A 386 -21.16 -23.82 -20.37
C THR A 386 -21.77 -25.18 -20.04
N SER A 387 -21.08 -26.01 -19.24
CA SER A 387 -21.62 -27.31 -18.78
C SER A 387 -22.62 -27.17 -17.63
N SER A 388 -23.31 -28.27 -17.28
CA SER A 388 -24.03 -28.49 -16.02
C SER A 388 -24.85 -27.29 -15.46
N PRO A 389 -25.91 -26.83 -16.14
CA PRO A 389 -26.50 -27.38 -17.37
C PRO A 389 -25.91 -26.78 -18.65
N LEU A 390 -26.05 -27.52 -19.75
CA LEU A 390 -25.59 -27.06 -21.06
C LEU A 390 -26.33 -25.79 -21.49
N THR A 391 -25.63 -24.65 -21.51
CA THR A 391 -26.25 -23.32 -21.73
C THR A 391 -25.44 -22.49 -22.74
N PRO A 392 -26.07 -21.92 -23.78
CA PRO A 392 -25.39 -21.00 -24.70
C PRO A 392 -25.00 -19.70 -24.01
N GLN A 393 -23.84 -19.17 -24.38
CA GLN A 393 -23.32 -17.90 -23.88
C GLN A 393 -23.32 -16.88 -25.02
N TYR A 394 -24.11 -15.81 -24.86
CA TYR A 394 -24.33 -14.79 -25.88
C TYR A 394 -23.35 -13.62 -25.76
N VAL A 395 -22.11 -13.88 -25.35
CA VAL A 395 -21.06 -12.86 -25.24
C VAL A 395 -20.05 -13.03 -26.36
N GLN A 396 -19.25 -11.99 -26.62
CA GLN A 396 -18.20 -12.09 -27.62
C GLN A 396 -17.20 -13.18 -27.25
N ARG A 397 -16.81 -14.01 -28.23
CA ARG A 397 -15.80 -15.04 -27.99
C ARG A 397 -14.44 -14.40 -27.67
N PRO A 398 -13.70 -14.94 -26.69
CA PRO A 398 -12.34 -14.50 -26.43
C PRO A 398 -11.43 -14.85 -27.61
N LEU A 399 -10.58 -13.90 -28.02
CA LEU A 399 -9.65 -14.06 -29.15
C LEU A 399 -8.21 -14.36 -28.72
N GLY A 400 -7.91 -14.22 -27.44
CA GLY A 400 -6.58 -14.39 -26.86
C GLY A 400 -6.57 -15.44 -25.75
N GLN A 401 -6.45 -14.97 -24.51
CA GLN A 401 -6.41 -15.82 -23.33
C GLN A 401 -7.75 -15.80 -22.59
N VAL A 402 -8.12 -16.95 -22.04
CA VAL A 402 -9.21 -17.08 -21.09
C VAL A 402 -8.64 -17.38 -19.71
N GLY A 403 -8.98 -16.54 -18.75
CA GLY A 403 -8.70 -16.76 -17.34
C GLY A 403 -9.74 -17.69 -16.73
N VAL A 404 -9.30 -18.65 -15.92
CA VAL A 404 -10.16 -19.50 -15.10
C VAL A 404 -9.85 -19.22 -13.64
N PHE A 405 -10.86 -18.80 -12.89
CA PHE A 405 -10.78 -18.56 -11.45
C PHE A 405 -11.61 -19.58 -10.69
N LEU A 406 -11.03 -20.14 -9.64
CA LEU A 406 -11.67 -21.06 -8.70
C LEU A 406 -11.62 -20.43 -7.31
N ASP A 407 -12.77 -20.36 -6.63
CA ASP A 407 -12.85 -20.19 -5.19
C ASP A 407 -13.55 -21.43 -4.63
N TYR A 408 -12.75 -22.34 -4.05
CA TYR A 408 -13.24 -23.64 -3.62
C TYR A 408 -14.23 -23.51 -2.45
N GLU A 409 -13.92 -22.66 -1.47
CA GLU A 409 -14.76 -22.45 -0.29
C GLU A 409 -16.07 -21.72 -0.64
N ALA A 410 -16.05 -20.78 -1.58
CA ALA A 410 -17.24 -20.07 -2.03
C ALA A 410 -18.09 -20.86 -3.05
N GLY A 411 -17.58 -21.98 -3.58
CA GLY A 411 -18.30 -22.75 -4.60
C GLY A 411 -18.36 -22.02 -5.95
N LEU A 412 -17.31 -21.30 -6.34
CA LEU A 412 -17.31 -20.41 -7.51
C LEU A 412 -16.29 -20.86 -8.55
N VAL A 413 -16.71 -20.93 -9.82
CA VAL A 413 -15.80 -21.03 -10.96
C VAL A 413 -16.15 -19.96 -11.98
N SER A 414 -15.21 -19.06 -12.28
CA SER A 414 -15.43 -17.94 -13.20
C SER A 414 -14.50 -18.01 -14.41
N PHE A 415 -15.02 -17.63 -15.56
CA PHE A 415 -14.28 -17.52 -16.82
C PHE A 415 -14.22 -16.07 -17.26
N ILE A 416 -13.02 -15.61 -17.60
CA ILE A 416 -12.72 -14.20 -17.86
C ILE A 416 -12.03 -14.06 -19.21
N ASP A 417 -12.46 -13.12 -20.05
CA ASP A 417 -11.68 -12.68 -21.20
C ASP A 417 -10.58 -11.73 -20.69
N VAL A 418 -9.34 -12.21 -20.77
CA VAL A 418 -8.16 -11.50 -20.24
C VAL A 418 -7.89 -10.22 -21.03
N ALA A 419 -8.18 -10.20 -22.33
CA ALA A 419 -7.87 -9.06 -23.19
C ALA A 419 -8.77 -7.85 -22.89
N THR A 420 -10.03 -8.12 -22.55
CA THR A 420 -11.05 -7.09 -22.25
C THR A 420 -11.29 -6.92 -20.76
N SER A 421 -10.64 -7.70 -19.90
CA SER A 421 -10.86 -7.72 -18.44
C SER A 421 -12.33 -7.89 -18.06
N SER A 422 -13.06 -8.72 -18.82
CA SER A 422 -14.51 -8.85 -18.71
C SER A 422 -14.93 -10.27 -18.37
N LEU A 423 -16.00 -10.40 -17.58
CA LEU A 423 -16.57 -11.70 -17.26
C LEU A 423 -17.21 -12.33 -18.51
N ILE A 424 -16.90 -13.60 -18.77
CA ILE A 424 -17.59 -14.42 -19.76
C ILE A 424 -18.79 -15.09 -19.08
N CYS A 425 -18.54 -15.87 -18.02
CA CYS A 425 -19.56 -16.53 -17.24
C CYS A 425 -19.02 -16.98 -15.86
N SER A 426 -19.93 -17.30 -14.95
CA SER A 426 -19.61 -17.85 -13.63
C SER A 426 -20.56 -18.99 -13.26
N PHE A 427 -20.00 -20.08 -12.76
CA PHE A 427 -20.69 -21.10 -12.01
C PHE A 427 -20.77 -20.67 -10.54
N LEU A 428 -21.99 -20.48 -10.04
CA LEU A 428 -22.25 -19.96 -8.69
C LEU A 428 -22.77 -21.06 -7.78
N SER A 429 -22.42 -20.98 -6.49
CA SER A 429 -22.97 -21.85 -5.43
C SER A 429 -22.79 -23.35 -5.71
N CYS A 430 -21.66 -23.73 -6.30
CA CYS A 430 -21.32 -25.11 -6.62
C CYS A 430 -20.96 -25.88 -5.35
N SER A 431 -21.46 -27.11 -5.25
CA SER A 431 -21.04 -28.03 -4.18
C SER A 431 -19.84 -28.85 -4.66
N PHE A 432 -18.65 -28.53 -4.15
CA PHE A 432 -17.44 -29.30 -4.44
C PHE A 432 -17.27 -30.41 -3.41
N SER A 433 -17.68 -31.62 -3.78
CA SER A 433 -17.59 -32.82 -2.93
C SER A 433 -16.27 -33.58 -3.08
N SER A 434 -15.42 -33.17 -4.03
CA SER A 434 -14.19 -33.87 -4.40
C SER A 434 -13.17 -32.93 -5.01
N ALA A 435 -11.92 -33.39 -5.07
CA ALA A 435 -10.84 -32.66 -5.70
C ALA A 435 -11.17 -32.34 -7.17
N LEU A 436 -10.93 -31.10 -7.56
CA LEU A 436 -11.13 -30.62 -8.92
C LEU A 436 -9.81 -30.58 -9.66
N LYS A 437 -9.81 -30.99 -10.92
CA LYS A 437 -8.65 -31.00 -11.79
C LYS A 437 -8.92 -30.11 -13.00
N ALA A 438 -7.93 -29.30 -13.37
CA ALA A 438 -8.05 -28.46 -14.56
C ALA A 438 -8.04 -29.30 -15.83
N PHE A 439 -8.90 -28.95 -16.77
CA PHE A 439 -9.12 -29.65 -18.03
C PHE A 439 -9.01 -28.68 -19.20
N LEU A 440 -8.30 -29.11 -20.24
CA LEU A 440 -8.16 -28.41 -21.50
C LEU A 440 -8.35 -29.40 -22.65
N CYS A 441 -9.21 -29.05 -23.59
CA CYS A 441 -9.35 -29.73 -24.86
C CYS A 441 -9.36 -28.71 -26.00
N SER A 442 -8.61 -28.93 -27.06
CA SER A 442 -8.63 -28.08 -28.25
C SER A 442 -8.56 -28.90 -29.53
N GLY A 443 -9.31 -28.47 -30.54
CA GLY A 443 -9.16 -28.98 -31.90
C GLY A 443 -7.87 -28.47 -32.51
N HIS A 444 -7.12 -29.35 -33.18
CA HIS A 444 -5.97 -28.94 -33.98
C HIS A 444 -6.44 -28.03 -35.13
N PRO A 445 -5.83 -26.85 -35.37
CA PRO A 445 -6.11 -26.05 -36.55
C PRO A 445 -5.74 -26.79 -37.85
#